data_AF-A0A7S2XWJ7-F1
#
_entry.id   AF-A0A7S2XWJ7-F1
#
_cell.length_a   1.000
_cell.length_b   1.000
_cell.length_c   1.000
_cell.angle_alpha   90.00
_cell.angle_beta   90.00
_cell.angle_gamma   90.00
#
_symmetry.space_group_name_H-M   'P 1'
#
loop_
_entity.id
_entity.type
_entity.pdbx_description
1 polymer ?
#
loop_
_entity_poly.entity_id
_entity_poly.type
_entity_poly.pdbx_seq_one_letter_code
_entity_poly.pdbx_strand_id
1 'polypeptide(L)'
;ALLMLPMLQIFIFAMFMCIWLMYLLLTASLGQFIEIKDIAWSFTAYEFSNSEVQGRGWFLLFCFFWTTQMILACGQISICMQVCSWYFHEDKKLEGKTFWKNIRKVLYYHFGTAAFASAVLALVQFFRMCISYMHTKTRRDPDSMVSKVLHKCCFCCFYWLDHCLKHFSKHAYVQTALFAHPYFASARTAYYLVDRHLEKIMNVSLVSEFLMMLGKLSLSFTTTFMAYLMFINLENVSGVVAPTLMVLFLSYFVAEVFLEVYGMTIFTILQCYLADMEMFGEDSKYAQHSIRDHMETATDGSIIFH
;
A
#
# COMPACT_ATOMS: atom_id res chain seq x y z
N ALA A 1 -18.57 -7.54 6.77
CA ALA A 1 -17.73 -8.46 5.95
C ALA A 1 -16.45 -7.79 5.48
N LEU A 2 -16.49 -6.63 4.80
CA LEU A 2 -15.28 -5.90 4.34
C LEU A 2 -14.25 -5.61 5.45
N LEU A 3 -14.71 -5.34 6.69
CA LEU A 3 -13.82 -5.15 7.85
C LEU A 3 -13.03 -6.41 8.28
N MET A 4 -13.38 -7.59 7.78
CA MET A 4 -12.61 -8.83 8.02
C MET A 4 -11.37 -8.90 7.12
N LEU A 5 -11.37 -8.19 5.99
CA LEU A 5 -10.25 -8.18 5.04
C LEU A 5 -8.94 -7.63 5.64
N PRO A 6 -8.92 -6.46 6.31
CA PRO A 6 -7.69 -5.95 6.92
C PRO A 6 -7.16 -6.90 8.00
N MET A 7 -8.04 -7.56 8.76
CA MET A 7 -7.63 -8.60 9.72
C MET A 7 -6.96 -9.79 9.02
N LEU A 8 -7.54 -10.25 7.91
CA LEU A 8 -6.96 -11.31 7.09
C LEU A 8 -5.61 -10.89 6.49
N GLN A 9 -5.48 -9.66 6.00
CA GLN A 9 -4.22 -9.14 5.47
C GLN A 9 -3.14 -9.04 6.55
N ILE A 10 -3.47 -8.53 7.74
CA ILE A 10 -2.54 -8.47 8.88
C ILE A 10 -2.09 -9.88 9.27
N PHE A 11 -3.02 -10.84 9.34
CA PHE A 11 -2.70 -12.22 9.66
C PHE A 11 -1.76 -12.86 8.63
N ILE A 12 -2.05 -12.71 7.33
CA ILE A 12 -1.19 -13.21 6.24
C ILE A 12 0.18 -12.54 6.28
N PHE A 13 0.22 -11.22 6.48
CA PHE A 13 1.47 -10.47 6.57
C PHE A 13 2.30 -10.90 7.79
N ALA A 14 1.67 -11.12 8.96
CA ALA A 14 2.36 -11.61 10.15
C ALA A 14 2.95 -13.01 9.94
N MET A 15 2.20 -13.94 9.34
CA MET A 15 2.72 -15.27 8.98
C MET A 15 3.93 -15.17 8.03
N PHE A 16 3.82 -14.32 7.00
CA PHE A 16 4.92 -14.05 6.08
C PHE A 16 6.13 -13.47 6.82
N MET A 17 5.93 -12.49 7.72
CA MET A 17 7.00 -11.87 8.50
C MET A 17 7.73 -12.88 9.38
N CYS A 18 7.03 -13.82 10.02
CA CYS A 18 7.65 -14.88 10.81
C CYS A 18 8.57 -15.75 9.93
N ILE A 19 8.09 -16.19 8.77
CA ILE A 19 8.86 -17.01 7.83
C ILE A 19 10.06 -16.22 7.30
N TRP A 20 9.84 -14.98 6.87
CA TRP A 20 10.86 -14.11 6.32
C TRP A 20 11.96 -13.80 7.35
N LEU A 21 11.60 -13.48 8.60
CA LEU A 21 12.55 -13.27 9.68
C LEU A 21 13.36 -14.52 10.00
N MET A 22 12.74 -15.70 9.98
CA MET A 22 13.46 -16.97 10.14
C MET A 22 14.54 -17.12 9.06
N TYR A 23 14.19 -16.96 7.78
CA TYR A 23 15.17 -17.04 6.69
C TYR A 23 16.23 -15.93 6.74
N LEU A 24 15.86 -14.73 7.20
CA LEU A 24 16.80 -13.63 7.41
C LEU A 24 17.82 -14.01 8.49
N LEU A 25 17.37 -14.52 9.64
CA LEU A 25 18.23 -14.96 10.75
C LEU A 25 19.13 -16.13 10.33
N LEU A 26 18.61 -17.09 9.57
CA LEU A 26 19.40 -18.20 9.03
C LEU A 26 20.44 -17.71 8.02
N THR A 27 20.13 -16.69 7.23
CA THR A 27 21.11 -16.09 6.32
C THR A 27 22.14 -15.28 7.10
N ALA A 28 21.72 -14.60 8.17
CA ALA A 28 22.59 -13.83 9.04
C ALA A 28 23.51 -14.71 9.91
N SER A 29 23.12 -15.94 10.26
CA SER A 29 24.00 -16.85 10.98
C SER A 29 25.14 -17.40 10.13
N LEU A 30 25.06 -17.28 8.80
CA LEU A 30 26.12 -17.67 7.85
C LEU A 30 27.19 -16.58 7.66
N GLY A 31 26.96 -15.37 8.15
CA GLY A 31 27.98 -14.30 8.11
C GLY A 31 29.02 -14.48 9.20
N GLN A 32 30.24 -13.99 8.95
CA GLN A 32 31.33 -14.05 9.92
C GLN A 32 31.65 -12.65 10.44
N PHE A 33 31.98 -12.57 11.72
CA PHE A 33 32.48 -11.34 12.32
C PHE A 33 33.99 -11.27 12.10
N ILE A 34 34.45 -10.26 11.37
CA ILE A 34 35.86 -10.02 11.13
C ILE A 34 36.27 -8.82 11.99
N GLU A 35 37.26 -9.00 12.85
CA GLU A 35 37.89 -7.87 13.54
C GLU A 35 38.85 -7.18 12.58
N ILE A 36 38.52 -5.94 12.22
CA ILE A 36 39.45 -5.08 11.49
C ILE A 36 40.22 -4.29 12.54
N LYS A 37 41.50 -4.65 12.73
CA LYS A 37 42.42 -3.91 13.59
C LYS A 37 43.20 -2.90 12.76
N ASP A 38 43.01 -1.63 13.05
CA ASP A 38 43.88 -0.55 12.60
C ASP A 38 44.70 -0.02 13.79
N ILE A 39 45.82 0.64 13.52
CA ILE A 39 46.85 1.01 14.53
C ILE A 39 46.27 1.81 15.73
N ALA A 40 45.11 2.44 15.58
CA ALA A 40 44.44 3.25 16.62
C ALA A 40 43.07 2.73 17.09
N TRP A 41 42.37 1.87 16.33
CA TRP A 41 41.01 1.43 16.63
C TRP A 41 40.76 0.01 16.14
N SER A 42 39.96 -0.75 16.89
CA SER A 42 39.44 -2.05 16.47
C SER A 42 37.92 -1.95 16.38
N PHE A 43 37.36 -2.30 15.23
CA PHE A 43 35.91 -2.43 15.06
C PHE A 43 35.57 -3.79 14.47
N THR A 44 34.48 -4.38 14.95
CA THR A 44 33.96 -5.65 14.42
C THR A 44 33.09 -5.33 13.22
N ALA A 45 33.54 -5.72 12.03
CA ALA A 45 32.73 -5.66 10.82
C ALA A 45 31.99 -6.99 10.64
N TYR A 46 30.70 -6.91 10.33
CA TYR A 46 29.94 -8.08 9.92
C TYR A 46 30.06 -8.22 8.40
N GLU A 47 30.79 -9.22 7.94
CA GLU A 47 31.05 -9.42 6.51
C GLU A 47 30.54 -10.81 6.07
N PHE A 48 29.76 -10.83 4.99
CA PHE A 48 29.34 -12.08 4.39
C PHE A 48 30.52 -12.65 3.61
N SER A 49 31.08 -13.75 4.11
CA SER A 49 32.26 -14.43 3.57
C SER A 49 32.11 -14.87 2.10
N ASN A 50 30.88 -15.12 1.63
CA ASN A 50 30.60 -15.62 0.27
C ASN A 50 29.63 -14.73 -0.52
N SER A 51 29.93 -14.52 -1.81
CA SER A 51 29.06 -13.83 -2.78
C SER A 51 27.67 -14.47 -2.89
N GLU A 52 27.58 -15.78 -2.71
CA GLU A 52 26.31 -16.51 -2.68
C GLU A 52 25.39 -16.09 -1.53
N VAL A 53 25.94 -15.83 -0.34
CA VAL A 53 25.15 -15.41 0.84
C VAL A 53 24.63 -13.98 0.66
N GLN A 54 25.43 -13.11 0.03
CA GLN A 54 24.97 -11.78 -0.36
C GLN A 54 23.81 -11.85 -1.37
N GLY A 55 23.89 -12.75 -2.36
CA GLY A 55 22.81 -13.00 -3.32
C GLY A 55 21.49 -13.45 -2.65
N ARG A 56 21.57 -14.33 -1.64
CA ARG A 56 20.40 -14.75 -0.84
C ARG A 56 19.75 -13.58 -0.10
N GLY A 57 20.57 -12.68 0.47
CA GLY A 57 20.07 -11.47 1.14
C GLY A 57 19.29 -10.55 0.19
N TRP A 58 19.81 -10.30 -1.02
CA TRP A 58 19.11 -9.52 -2.04
C TRP A 58 17.82 -10.18 -2.51
N PHE A 59 17.83 -11.51 -2.70
CA PHE A 59 16.62 -12.25 -3.05
C PHE A 59 15.55 -12.18 -1.95
N LEU A 60 15.93 -12.36 -0.67
CA LEU A 60 15.00 -12.22 0.46
C LEU A 60 14.39 -10.83 0.53
N LEU A 61 15.17 -9.80 0.24
CA LEU A 61 14.70 -8.42 0.19
C LEU A 61 13.72 -8.19 -0.97
N PHE A 62 13.99 -8.73 -2.16
CA PHE A 62 13.04 -8.71 -3.27
C PHE A 62 11.73 -9.42 -2.89
N CYS A 63 11.81 -10.60 -2.27
CA CYS A 63 10.65 -11.34 -1.77
C CYS A 63 9.85 -10.55 -0.72
N PHE A 64 10.51 -9.75 0.12
CA PHE A 64 9.85 -8.83 1.05
C PHE A 64 9.00 -7.80 0.33
N PHE A 65 9.58 -7.08 -0.65
CA PHE A 65 8.84 -6.10 -1.43
C PHE A 65 7.70 -6.75 -2.21
N TRP A 66 7.98 -7.84 -2.92
CA TRP A 66 6.99 -8.48 -3.78
C TRP A 66 5.81 -9.04 -3.00
N THR A 67 6.07 -9.78 -1.92
CA THR A 67 4.99 -10.38 -1.12
C THR A 67 4.15 -9.29 -0.44
N THR A 68 4.77 -8.22 0.05
CA THR A 68 4.05 -7.08 0.63
C THR A 68 3.11 -6.44 -0.41
N GLN A 69 3.63 -6.12 -1.60
CA GLN A 69 2.81 -5.54 -2.67
C GLN A 69 1.72 -6.51 -3.16
N MET A 70 1.98 -7.82 -3.17
CA MET A 70 0.99 -8.84 -3.54
C MET A 70 -0.19 -8.87 -2.56
N ILE A 71 0.08 -8.88 -1.25
CA ILE A 71 -0.96 -8.89 -0.21
C ILE A 71 -1.83 -7.63 -0.31
N LEU A 72 -1.22 -6.48 -0.59
CA LEU A 72 -1.93 -5.22 -0.82
C LEU A 72 -2.79 -5.29 -2.10
N ALA A 73 -2.23 -5.72 -3.23
CA ALA A 73 -2.93 -5.83 -4.51
C ALA A 73 -4.14 -6.78 -4.42
N CYS A 74 -3.97 -7.98 -3.83
CA CYS A 74 -5.07 -8.92 -3.62
C CYS A 74 -6.16 -8.31 -2.72
N GLY A 75 -5.80 -7.57 -1.68
CA GLY A 75 -6.75 -6.87 -0.83
C GLY A 75 -7.53 -5.80 -1.59
N GLN A 76 -6.83 -4.95 -2.34
CA GLN A 76 -7.45 -3.88 -3.14
C GLN A 76 -8.43 -4.46 -4.18
N ILE A 77 -8.03 -5.46 -4.96
CA ILE A 77 -8.93 -6.11 -5.93
C ILE A 77 -10.13 -6.76 -5.21
N SER A 78 -9.93 -7.34 -4.02
CA SER A 78 -11.02 -7.92 -3.22
C SER A 78 -12.04 -6.88 -2.77
N ILE A 79 -11.59 -5.70 -2.33
CA ILE A 79 -12.45 -4.57 -2.00
C ILE A 79 -13.21 -4.14 -3.25
N CYS A 80 -12.49 -3.93 -4.35
CA CYS A 80 -13.10 -3.49 -5.60
C CYS A 80 -14.20 -4.46 -6.06
N MET A 81 -13.92 -5.76 -6.10
CA MET A 81 -14.90 -6.78 -6.48
C MET A 81 -16.13 -6.79 -5.58
N GLN A 82 -15.93 -6.61 -4.27
CA GLN A 82 -17.02 -6.57 -3.32
C GLN A 82 -17.91 -5.34 -3.50
N VAL A 83 -17.29 -4.17 -3.75
CA VAL A 83 -17.98 -2.92 -3.99
C VAL A 83 -18.69 -2.93 -5.35
N CYS A 84 -18.06 -3.42 -6.42
CA CYS A 84 -18.72 -3.58 -7.72
C CYS A 84 -19.93 -4.53 -7.61
N SER A 85 -19.76 -5.67 -6.92
CA SER A 85 -20.86 -6.62 -6.68
C SER A 85 -22.02 -5.98 -5.92
N TRP A 86 -21.74 -5.10 -4.96
CA TRP A 86 -22.76 -4.35 -4.22
C TRP A 86 -23.44 -3.28 -5.09
N TYR A 87 -22.61 -2.50 -5.79
CA TYR A 87 -23.02 -1.33 -6.55
C TYR A 87 -23.95 -1.70 -7.70
N PHE A 88 -23.65 -2.76 -8.45
CA PHE A 88 -24.49 -3.18 -9.59
C PHE A 88 -25.61 -4.16 -9.20
N HIS A 89 -25.78 -4.45 -7.91
CA HIS A 89 -26.94 -5.21 -7.44
C HIS A 89 -28.17 -4.29 -7.32
N GLU A 90 -29.34 -4.77 -7.73
CA GLU A 90 -30.58 -3.98 -7.69
C GLU A 90 -30.96 -3.58 -6.25
N ASP A 91 -31.07 -4.55 -5.34
CA ASP A 91 -31.49 -4.30 -3.95
C ASP A 91 -30.39 -3.76 -3.02
N LYS A 92 -29.15 -3.58 -3.49
CA LYS A 92 -27.97 -3.22 -2.67
C LYS A 92 -27.75 -4.12 -1.44
N LYS A 93 -28.35 -5.31 -1.45
CA LYS A 93 -28.21 -6.34 -0.42
C LYS A 93 -27.28 -7.42 -0.96
N LEU A 94 -26.26 -7.73 -0.20
CA LEU A 94 -25.34 -8.82 -0.51
C LEU A 94 -25.52 -9.94 0.49
N GLU A 95 -25.58 -11.17 0.00
CA GLU A 95 -25.53 -12.34 0.86
C GLU A 95 -24.23 -12.36 1.68
N GLY A 96 -24.29 -12.83 2.93
CA GLY A 96 -23.11 -12.95 3.79
C GLY A 96 -22.00 -13.82 3.19
N LYS A 97 -22.35 -14.78 2.31
CA LYS A 97 -21.38 -15.66 1.61
C LYS A 97 -20.67 -14.97 0.44
N THR A 98 -21.17 -13.83 -0.06
CA THR A 98 -20.61 -13.15 -1.24
C THR A 98 -19.18 -12.68 -1.02
N PHE A 99 -18.84 -12.28 0.22
CA PHE A 99 -17.47 -11.92 0.58
C PHE A 99 -16.48 -13.05 0.28
N TRP A 100 -16.70 -14.23 0.86
CA TRP A 100 -15.81 -15.38 0.65
C TRP A 100 -15.82 -15.87 -0.80
N LYS A 101 -16.96 -15.81 -1.49
CA LYS A 101 -17.05 -16.10 -2.93
C LYS A 101 -16.15 -15.15 -3.74
N ASN A 102 -16.15 -13.85 -3.43
CA ASN A 102 -15.34 -12.86 -4.13
C ASN A 102 -13.84 -13.01 -3.80
N ILE A 103 -13.47 -13.25 -2.53
CA ILE A 103 -12.08 -13.59 -2.18
C ILE A 103 -11.59 -14.80 -2.96
N ARG A 104 -12.42 -15.85 -3.07
CA ARG A 104 -12.09 -17.02 -3.87
C ARG A 104 -11.89 -16.64 -5.34
N LYS A 105 -12.76 -15.82 -5.93
CA LYS A 105 -12.58 -15.37 -7.33
C LYS A 105 -11.27 -14.60 -7.51
N VAL A 106 -10.89 -13.73 -6.57
CA VAL A 106 -9.59 -13.02 -6.62
C VAL A 106 -8.45 -14.03 -6.65
N LEU A 107 -8.43 -15.00 -5.75
CA LEU A 107 -7.35 -15.98 -5.64
C LEU A 107 -7.25 -16.94 -6.83
N TYR A 108 -8.37 -17.29 -7.47
CA TYR A 108 -8.37 -18.24 -8.59
C TYR A 108 -8.24 -17.55 -9.96
N TYR A 109 -8.89 -16.41 -10.17
CA TYR A 109 -8.99 -15.76 -11.49
C TYR A 109 -8.14 -14.48 -11.62
N HIS A 110 -7.94 -13.73 -10.54
CA HIS A 110 -7.24 -12.44 -10.59
C HIS A 110 -5.87 -12.44 -9.89
N PHE A 111 -5.45 -13.59 -9.34
CA PHE A 111 -4.18 -13.71 -8.65
C PHE A 111 -2.99 -13.43 -9.58
N GLY A 112 -3.06 -13.86 -10.85
CA GLY A 112 -2.04 -13.54 -11.85
C GLY A 112 -1.91 -12.03 -12.12
N THR A 113 -3.04 -11.32 -12.20
CA THR A 113 -3.07 -9.86 -12.35
C THR A 113 -2.44 -9.17 -11.13
N ALA A 114 -2.81 -9.60 -9.92
CA ALA A 114 -2.23 -9.08 -8.69
C ALA A 114 -0.72 -9.38 -8.60
N ALA A 115 -0.31 -10.59 -9.00
CA ALA A 115 1.07 -11.06 -8.98
C ALA A 115 1.97 -10.26 -9.91
N PHE A 116 1.50 -10.02 -11.13
CA PHE A 116 2.23 -9.26 -12.11
C PHE A 116 2.36 -7.79 -11.69
N ALA A 117 1.25 -7.15 -11.30
CA ALA A 117 1.27 -5.74 -10.89
C ALA A 117 2.17 -5.51 -9.66
N SER A 118 2.09 -6.40 -8.67
CA SER A 118 2.94 -6.36 -7.48
C SER A 118 4.42 -6.64 -7.79
N ALA A 119 4.73 -7.53 -8.74
CA ALA A 119 6.11 -7.80 -9.15
C ALA A 119 6.75 -6.57 -9.81
N VAL A 120 6.04 -5.90 -10.72
CA VAL A 120 6.51 -4.67 -11.38
C VAL A 120 6.80 -3.58 -10.33
N LEU A 121 5.88 -3.38 -9.40
CA LEU A 121 6.04 -2.40 -8.33
C LEU A 121 7.21 -2.75 -7.39
N ALA A 122 7.35 -4.04 -7.04
CA ALA A 122 8.43 -4.51 -6.19
C ALA A 122 9.81 -4.38 -6.85
N LEU A 123 9.92 -4.58 -8.17
CA LEU A 123 11.16 -4.34 -8.92
C LEU A 123 11.59 -2.87 -8.83
N VAL A 124 10.65 -1.93 -8.99
CA VAL A 124 10.93 -0.49 -8.86
C VAL A 124 11.40 -0.15 -7.44
N GLN A 125 10.76 -0.71 -6.41
CA GLN A 125 11.17 -0.53 -5.02
C GLN A 125 12.55 -1.12 -4.72
N PHE A 126 12.81 -2.31 -5.27
CA PHE A 126 14.10 -3.00 -5.16
C PHE A 126 15.22 -2.17 -5.80
N PHE A 127 15.05 -1.69 -7.03
CA PHE A 127 16.03 -0.83 -7.70
C PHE A 127 16.29 0.46 -6.93
N ARG A 128 15.24 1.11 -6.39
CA ARG A 128 15.39 2.29 -5.54
C ARG A 128 16.27 2.01 -4.32
N MET A 129 16.11 0.83 -3.70
CA MET A 129 16.94 0.42 -2.58
C MET A 129 18.38 0.12 -3.02
N CYS A 130 18.60 -0.57 -4.14
CA CYS A 130 19.94 -0.81 -4.67
C CYS A 130 20.70 0.50 -4.94
N ILE A 131 20.03 1.50 -5.54
CA ILE A 131 20.59 2.83 -5.79
C ILE A 131 20.97 3.52 -4.47
N SER A 132 20.12 3.41 -3.45
CA SER A 132 20.40 3.94 -2.10
C SER A 132 21.62 3.26 -1.46
N TYR A 133 21.72 1.93 -1.58
CA TYR A 133 22.85 1.15 -1.07
C TYR A 133 24.18 1.47 -1.80
N MET A 134 24.15 1.63 -3.12
CA MET A 134 25.34 2.01 -3.88
C MET A 134 25.86 3.38 -3.46
N HIS A 135 24.97 4.33 -3.19
CA HIS A 135 25.34 5.66 -2.72
C HIS A 135 25.97 5.65 -1.33
N THR A 136 25.47 4.83 -0.40
CA THR A 136 26.08 4.71 0.93
C THR A 136 27.48 4.09 0.87
N LYS A 137 27.74 3.14 -0.05
CA LYS A 137 29.08 2.60 -0.27
C LYS A 137 30.05 3.56 -0.97
N THR A 138 29.54 4.42 -1.87
CA THR A 138 30.36 5.35 -2.67
C THR A 138 30.76 6.62 -1.89
N ARG A 139 30.23 6.81 -0.67
CA ARG A 139 30.67 7.90 0.25
C ARG A 139 32.15 7.87 0.66
N ARG A 140 32.91 6.84 0.26
CA ARG A 140 34.35 6.76 0.47
C ARG A 140 35.17 7.66 -0.47
N ASP A 141 34.58 8.17 -1.56
CA ASP A 141 35.25 9.11 -2.47
C ASP A 141 34.38 10.38 -2.69
N PRO A 142 34.58 11.44 -1.88
CA PRO A 142 33.65 12.57 -1.78
C PRO A 142 33.61 13.51 -2.99
N ASP A 143 34.52 13.40 -3.95
CA ASP A 143 34.76 14.44 -4.98
C ASP A 143 34.13 14.18 -6.36
N SER A 144 33.55 13.00 -6.63
CA SER A 144 32.89 12.78 -7.93
C SER A 144 31.49 13.41 -7.96
N MET A 145 31.42 14.66 -8.42
CA MET A 145 30.15 15.37 -8.64
C MET A 145 29.18 14.58 -9.54
N VAL A 146 29.72 13.83 -10.50
CA VAL A 146 28.97 12.93 -11.39
C VAL A 146 28.21 11.85 -10.61
N SER A 147 28.82 11.20 -9.62
CA SER A 147 28.16 10.16 -8.81
C SER A 147 27.02 10.73 -7.96
N LYS A 148 27.18 11.94 -7.42
CA LYS A 148 26.13 12.62 -6.63
C LYS A 148 24.93 13.00 -7.50
N VAL A 149 25.18 13.57 -8.68
CA VAL A 149 24.13 13.97 -9.63
C VAL A 149 23.37 12.75 -10.16
N LEU A 150 24.09 11.70 -10.58
CA LEU A 150 23.49 10.47 -11.08
C LEU A 150 22.64 9.77 -10.02
N HIS A 151 23.15 9.66 -8.78
CA HIS A 151 22.37 9.10 -7.68
C HIS A 151 21.07 9.87 -7.43
N LYS A 152 21.14 11.20 -7.33
CA LYS A 152 19.97 12.04 -7.08
C LYS A 152 18.92 11.91 -8.20
N CYS A 153 19.37 11.91 -9.46
CA CYS A 153 18.51 11.75 -10.63
C CYS A 153 17.84 10.36 -10.67
N CYS A 154 18.61 9.28 -10.54
CA CYS A 154 18.04 7.93 -10.55
C CYS A 154 17.11 7.71 -9.35
N PHE A 155 17.51 8.13 -8.14
CA PHE A 155 16.68 7.99 -6.96
C PHE A 155 15.35 8.74 -7.10
N CYS A 156 15.36 9.98 -7.63
CA CYS A 156 14.11 10.71 -7.84
C CYS A 156 13.25 10.07 -8.93
N CYS A 157 13.82 9.59 -10.04
CA CYS A 157 13.07 8.92 -11.09
C CYS A 157 12.37 7.65 -10.57
N PHE A 158 13.08 6.80 -9.82
CA PHE A 158 12.49 5.58 -9.25
C PHE A 158 11.50 5.89 -8.13
N TYR A 159 11.69 6.97 -7.38
CA TYR A 159 10.71 7.45 -6.41
C TYR A 159 9.41 7.85 -7.09
N TRP A 160 9.45 8.72 -8.10
CA TRP A 160 8.27 9.12 -8.87
C TRP A 160 7.62 7.93 -9.56
N LEU A 161 8.41 7.01 -10.13
CA LEU A 161 7.89 5.81 -10.76
C LEU A 161 7.13 4.91 -9.78
N ASP A 162 7.63 4.71 -8.55
CA ASP A 162 6.93 3.97 -7.49
C ASP A 162 5.57 4.61 -7.17
N HIS A 163 5.53 5.94 -7.03
CA HIS A 163 4.29 6.68 -6.77
C HIS A 163 3.29 6.56 -7.93
N CYS A 164 3.75 6.77 -9.17
CA CYS A 164 2.90 6.64 -10.35
C CYS A 164 2.34 5.23 -10.49
N LEU A 165 3.18 4.20 -10.36
CA LEU A 165 2.75 2.81 -10.49
C LEU A 165 1.72 2.42 -9.43
N LYS A 166 1.86 2.87 -8.18
CA LYS A 166 0.86 2.66 -7.13
C LYS A 166 -0.48 3.28 -7.50
N HIS A 167 -0.47 4.53 -7.94
CA HIS A 167 -1.67 5.26 -8.32
C HIS A 167 -2.36 4.63 -9.53
N PHE A 168 -1.62 4.37 -10.62
CA PHE A 168 -2.16 3.70 -11.81
C PHE A 168 -2.70 2.30 -11.50
N SER A 169 -2.00 1.54 -10.66
CA SER A 169 -2.45 0.19 -10.27
C SER A 169 -3.78 0.25 -9.53
N LYS A 170 -3.99 1.24 -8.66
CA LYS A 170 -5.26 1.44 -7.94
C LYS A 170 -6.44 1.58 -8.93
N HIS A 171 -6.29 2.39 -9.97
CA HIS A 171 -7.30 2.50 -11.03
C HIS A 171 -7.46 1.20 -11.81
N ALA A 172 -6.36 0.54 -12.18
CA ALA A 172 -6.39 -0.72 -12.91
C ALA A 172 -7.08 -1.85 -12.12
N TYR A 173 -6.95 -1.88 -10.80
CA TYR A 173 -7.63 -2.86 -9.94
C TYR A 173 -9.14 -2.70 -9.93
N VAL A 174 -9.64 -1.46 -9.95
CA VAL A 174 -11.09 -1.22 -10.08
C VAL A 174 -11.60 -1.71 -11.43
N GLN A 175 -10.91 -1.38 -12.52
CA GLN A 175 -11.28 -1.85 -13.86
C GLN A 175 -11.18 -3.37 -14.01
N THR A 176 -10.21 -3.99 -13.34
CA THR A 176 -10.10 -5.46 -13.25
C THR A 176 -11.31 -6.06 -12.55
N ALA A 177 -11.80 -5.43 -11.47
CA ALA A 177 -12.99 -5.89 -10.77
C ALA A 177 -14.29 -5.70 -11.58
N LEU A 178 -14.37 -4.64 -12.40
CA LEU A 178 -15.53 -4.36 -13.26
C LEU A 178 -15.61 -5.29 -14.47
N PHE A 179 -14.51 -5.44 -15.20
CA PHE A 179 -14.49 -6.06 -16.54
C PHE A 179 -13.74 -7.39 -16.60
N ALA A 180 -13.12 -7.83 -15.51
CA ALA A 180 -12.33 -9.06 -15.42
C ALA A 180 -11.16 -9.13 -16.44
N HIS A 181 -10.59 -7.98 -16.82
CA HIS A 181 -9.47 -7.88 -17.74
C HIS A 181 -8.09 -8.03 -17.05
N PRO A 182 -7.04 -8.44 -17.80
CA PRO A 182 -5.66 -8.46 -17.28
C PRO A 182 -5.12 -7.05 -17.03
N TYR A 183 -4.04 -6.93 -16.24
CA TYR A 183 -3.52 -5.66 -15.72
C TYR A 183 -3.40 -4.53 -16.77
N PHE A 184 -2.71 -4.76 -17.89
CA PHE A 184 -2.48 -3.71 -18.90
C PHE A 184 -3.77 -3.29 -19.62
N ALA A 185 -4.68 -4.24 -19.89
CA ALA A 185 -5.96 -3.92 -20.50
C ALA A 185 -6.81 -3.08 -19.53
N SER A 186 -6.88 -3.50 -18.26
CA SER A 186 -7.56 -2.75 -17.19
C SER A 186 -6.94 -1.36 -16.97
N ALA A 187 -5.61 -1.25 -17.00
CA ALA A 187 -4.90 0.02 -16.85
C ALA A 187 -5.19 0.98 -18.01
N ARG A 188 -5.29 0.46 -19.24
CA ARG A 188 -5.67 1.24 -20.41
C ARG A 188 -7.10 1.76 -20.31
N THR A 189 -8.05 0.91 -19.93
CA THR A 189 -9.44 1.33 -19.73
C THR A 189 -9.55 2.37 -18.61
N ALA A 190 -8.82 2.15 -17.51
CA ALA A 190 -8.73 3.09 -16.39
C ALA A 190 -8.23 4.46 -16.83
N TYR A 191 -7.15 4.50 -17.61
CA TYR A 191 -6.56 5.74 -18.12
C TYR A 191 -7.59 6.56 -18.91
N TYR A 192 -8.29 5.93 -19.86
CA TYR A 192 -9.28 6.65 -20.66
C TYR A 192 -10.51 7.10 -19.86
N LEU A 193 -10.92 6.32 -18.86
CA LEU A 193 -12.00 6.74 -17.95
C LEU A 193 -11.58 7.96 -17.11
N VAL A 194 -10.32 7.96 -16.64
CA VAL A 194 -9.77 9.07 -15.86
C VAL A 194 -9.64 10.33 -16.71
N ASP A 195 -9.14 10.20 -17.94
CA ASP A 195 -8.96 11.32 -18.87
C ASP A 195 -10.29 12.06 -19.16
N ARG A 196 -11.39 11.31 -19.33
CA ARG A 196 -12.72 11.89 -19.61
C ARG A 196 -13.39 12.54 -18.40
N HIS A 197 -13.06 12.11 -17.19
CA HIS A 197 -13.72 12.55 -15.95
C HIS A 197 -12.72 13.02 -14.89
N LEU A 198 -11.61 13.62 -15.32
CA LEU A 198 -10.49 13.96 -14.46
C LEU A 198 -10.90 14.88 -13.31
N GLU A 199 -11.73 15.89 -13.59
CA GLU A 199 -12.21 16.85 -12.60
C GLU A 199 -12.99 16.17 -11.47
N LYS A 200 -13.96 15.30 -11.83
CA LYS A 200 -14.77 14.56 -10.85
C LYS A 200 -13.89 13.66 -9.97
N ILE A 201 -12.95 12.96 -10.61
CA ILE A 201 -12.05 12.02 -9.93
C ILE A 201 -11.12 12.76 -8.98
N MET A 202 -10.54 13.88 -9.41
CA MET A 202 -9.60 14.66 -8.61
C MET A 202 -10.27 15.26 -7.37
N ASN A 203 -11.45 15.88 -7.52
CA ASN A 203 -12.17 16.49 -6.39
C ASN A 203 -12.49 15.47 -5.31
N VAL A 204 -13.09 14.34 -5.70
CA VAL A 204 -13.47 13.28 -4.74
C VAL A 204 -12.23 12.62 -4.13
N SER A 205 -11.18 12.38 -4.92
CA SER A 205 -9.94 11.77 -4.42
C SER A 205 -9.23 12.67 -3.40
N LEU A 206 -9.18 13.98 -3.64
CA LEU A 206 -8.56 14.94 -2.73
C LEU A 206 -9.28 15.00 -1.38
N VAL A 207 -10.61 15.11 -1.40
CA VAL A 207 -11.43 15.12 -0.17
C VAL A 207 -11.29 13.80 0.58
N SER A 208 -11.37 12.67 -0.14
CA SER A 208 -11.17 11.32 0.42
C SER A 208 -9.81 11.19 1.11
N GLU A 209 -8.72 11.56 0.43
CA GLU A 209 -7.36 11.44 0.96
C GLU A 209 -7.16 12.30 2.22
N PHE A 210 -7.71 13.51 2.22
CA PHE A 210 -7.70 14.39 3.39
C PHE A 210 -8.45 13.76 4.58
N LEU A 211 -9.67 13.25 4.36
CA LEU A 211 -10.45 12.59 5.40
C LEU A 211 -9.75 11.34 5.94
N MET A 212 -9.14 10.53 5.07
CA MET A 212 -8.38 9.35 5.50
C MET A 212 -7.15 9.75 6.31
N MET A 213 -6.45 10.83 5.95
CA MET A 213 -5.32 11.37 6.71
C MET A 213 -5.75 11.80 8.13
N LEU A 214 -6.83 12.57 8.24
CA LEU A 214 -7.39 12.99 9.52
C LEU A 214 -7.83 11.78 10.37
N GLY A 215 -8.45 10.79 9.74
CA GLY A 215 -8.81 9.53 10.39
C GLY A 215 -7.59 8.81 10.98
N LYS A 216 -6.49 8.70 10.22
CA LYS A 216 -5.26 8.03 10.67
C LYS A 216 -4.67 8.75 11.89
N LEU A 217 -4.58 10.07 11.84
CA LEU A 217 -4.04 10.88 12.94
C LEU A 217 -4.92 10.82 14.19
N SER A 218 -6.23 11.02 14.04
CA SER A 218 -7.16 11.00 15.17
C SER A 218 -7.18 9.65 15.90
N LEU A 219 -7.30 8.54 15.18
CA LEU A 219 -7.25 7.20 15.78
C LEU A 219 -5.94 6.95 16.52
N SER A 220 -4.80 7.28 15.90
CA SER A 220 -3.48 7.07 16.48
C SER A 220 -3.27 7.90 17.76
N PHE A 221 -3.65 9.18 17.74
CA PHE A 221 -3.50 10.05 18.90
C PHE A 221 -4.45 9.67 20.03
N THR A 222 -5.71 9.35 19.75
CA THR A 222 -6.66 8.93 20.79
C THR A 222 -6.21 7.63 21.45
N THR A 223 -5.78 6.62 20.69
CA THR A 223 -5.28 5.36 21.25
C THR A 223 -4.00 5.57 22.06
N THR A 224 -3.07 6.39 21.57
CA THR A 224 -1.82 6.70 22.27
C THR A 224 -2.07 7.48 23.55
N PHE A 225 -2.99 8.44 23.54
CA PHE A 225 -3.38 9.21 24.72
C PHE A 225 -4.00 8.32 25.79
N MET A 226 -4.91 7.40 25.41
CA MET A 226 -5.48 6.42 26.34
C MET A 226 -4.41 5.49 26.93
N ALA A 227 -3.47 5.01 26.10
CA ALA A 227 -2.37 4.16 26.58
C ALA A 227 -1.43 4.92 27.53
N TYR A 228 -1.13 6.20 27.25
CA TYR A 228 -0.35 7.05 28.15
C TYR A 228 -1.03 7.19 29.52
N LEU A 229 -2.34 7.46 29.55
CA LEU A 229 -3.11 7.53 30.80
C LEU A 229 -3.09 6.20 31.57
N MET A 230 -3.10 5.06 30.87
CA MET A 230 -2.96 3.76 31.53
C MET A 230 -1.55 3.56 32.12
N PHE A 231 -0.50 3.91 31.39
CA PHE A 231 0.89 3.69 31.83
C PHE A 231 1.30 4.57 33.02
N ILE A 232 0.80 5.80 33.13
CA ILE A 232 1.11 6.67 34.29
C ILE A 232 0.46 6.18 35.59
N ASN A 233 -0.60 5.37 35.50
CA ASN A 233 -1.30 4.80 36.66
C ASN A 233 -0.73 3.44 37.11
N LEU A 234 0.32 2.94 36.44
CA LEU A 234 0.98 1.69 36.81
C LEU A 234 2.23 1.98 37.65
N GLU A 235 2.25 1.52 38.90
CA GLU A 235 3.33 1.77 39.87
C GLU A 235 4.69 1.16 39.46
N ASN A 236 4.72 0.22 38.51
CA ASN A 236 5.90 -0.59 38.16
C ASN A 236 6.52 -0.28 36.78
N VAL A 237 6.30 0.92 36.20
CA VAL A 237 6.83 1.27 34.87
C VAL A 237 8.00 2.24 34.99
N SER A 238 9.22 1.75 34.76
CA SER A 238 10.47 2.53 34.83
C SER A 238 10.68 3.53 33.67
N GLY A 239 9.80 3.52 32.66
CA GLY A 239 9.80 4.51 31.57
C GLY A 239 8.54 4.42 30.71
N VAL A 240 7.73 5.50 30.71
CA VAL A 240 6.45 5.57 29.99
C VAL A 240 6.62 5.98 28.52
N VAL A 241 7.67 6.75 28.20
CA VAL A 241 7.88 7.31 26.85
C VAL A 241 8.06 6.23 25.78
N ALA A 242 8.93 5.25 26.02
CA ALA A 242 9.21 4.18 25.05
C ALA A 242 7.97 3.34 24.69
N PRO A 243 7.20 2.79 25.65
CA PRO A 243 5.99 2.04 25.33
C PRO A 243 4.91 2.94 24.69
N THR A 244 4.77 4.21 25.08
CA THR A 244 3.83 5.14 24.42
C THR A 244 4.20 5.38 22.95
N LEU A 245 5.48 5.58 22.62
CA LEU A 245 5.92 5.73 21.23
C LEU A 245 5.69 4.44 20.41
N MET A 246 5.89 3.28 21.03
CA MET A 246 5.59 1.99 20.38
C MET A 246 4.09 1.85 20.08
N VAL A 247 3.21 2.24 21.02
CA VAL A 247 1.75 2.27 20.80
C VAL A 247 1.38 3.25 19.69
N LEU A 248 2.01 4.43 19.63
CA LEU A 248 1.76 5.39 18.56
C LEU A 248 2.09 4.81 17.18
N PHE A 249 3.26 4.16 17.05
CA PHE A 249 3.68 3.53 15.80
C PHE A 249 2.74 2.39 15.39
N LEU A 250 2.39 1.49 16.33
CA LEU A 250 1.51 0.36 16.05
C LEU A 250 0.07 0.79 15.74
N SER A 251 -0.47 1.75 16.50
CA SER A 251 -1.82 2.27 16.27
C SER A 251 -1.93 2.99 14.93
N TYR A 252 -0.88 3.72 14.51
CA TYR A 252 -0.83 4.32 13.18
C TYR A 252 -0.86 3.27 12.06
N PHE A 253 -0.05 2.21 12.18
CA PHE A 253 -0.05 1.13 11.19
C PHE A 253 -1.41 0.43 11.09
N VAL A 254 -2.05 0.14 12.23
CA VAL A 254 -3.40 -0.44 12.26
C VAL A 254 -4.40 0.53 11.64
N ALA A 255 -4.39 1.80 12.03
CA ALA A 255 -5.28 2.82 11.46
C ALA A 255 -5.11 2.92 9.93
N GLU A 256 -3.88 2.87 9.43
CA GLU A 256 -3.58 2.88 8.01
C GLU A 256 -4.21 1.70 7.26
N VAL A 257 -4.02 0.47 7.74
CA VAL A 257 -4.56 -0.74 7.11
C VAL A 257 -6.10 -0.72 7.09
N PHE A 258 -6.74 -0.28 8.17
CA PHE A 258 -8.20 -0.20 8.22
C PHE A 258 -8.75 0.94 7.37
N LEU A 259 -8.16 2.15 7.43
CA LEU A 259 -8.64 3.30 6.65
C LEU A 259 -8.38 3.15 5.15
N GLU A 260 -7.37 2.39 4.74
CA GLU A 260 -7.17 2.03 3.33
C GLU A 260 -8.39 1.30 2.74
N VAL A 261 -9.10 0.47 3.53
CA VAL A 261 -10.33 -0.20 3.09
C VAL A 261 -11.41 0.83 2.73
N TYR A 262 -11.55 1.87 3.55
CA TYR A 262 -12.50 2.96 3.32
C TYR A 262 -12.10 3.79 2.09
N GLY A 263 -10.83 4.19 2.00
CA GLY A 263 -10.32 4.94 0.85
C GLY A 263 -10.48 4.19 -0.47
N MET A 264 -10.19 2.88 -0.50
CA MET A 264 -10.42 2.03 -1.67
C MET A 264 -11.90 1.86 -2.00
N THR A 265 -12.76 1.81 -0.99
CA THR A 265 -14.22 1.68 -1.18
C THR A 265 -14.80 2.93 -1.84
N ILE A 266 -14.52 4.12 -1.29
CA ILE A 266 -14.97 5.40 -1.84
C ILE A 266 -14.50 5.54 -3.29
N PHE A 267 -13.22 5.26 -3.52
CA PHE A 267 -12.62 5.33 -4.84
C PHE A 267 -13.25 4.34 -5.84
N THR A 268 -13.58 3.12 -5.40
CA THR A 268 -14.26 2.15 -6.27
C THR A 268 -15.69 2.57 -6.57
N ILE A 269 -16.44 3.09 -5.58
CA ILE A 269 -17.81 3.59 -5.79
C ILE A 269 -17.80 4.71 -6.84
N LEU A 270 -16.85 5.64 -6.74
CA LEU A 270 -16.67 6.71 -7.72
C LEU A 270 -16.47 6.16 -9.14
N GLN A 271 -15.56 5.21 -9.32
CA GLN A 271 -15.35 4.60 -10.64
C GLN A 271 -16.55 3.78 -11.14
N CYS A 272 -17.27 3.08 -10.25
CA CYS A 272 -18.51 2.39 -10.60
C CYS A 272 -19.57 3.39 -11.08
N TYR A 273 -19.70 4.53 -10.40
CA TYR A 273 -20.61 5.60 -10.79
C TYR A 273 -20.26 6.20 -12.15
N LEU A 274 -19.00 6.51 -12.40
CA LEU A 274 -18.56 7.00 -13.71
C LEU A 274 -18.81 5.97 -14.82
N ALA A 275 -18.55 4.69 -14.57
CA ALA A 275 -18.85 3.63 -15.51
C ALA A 275 -20.36 3.47 -15.78
N ASP A 276 -21.20 3.58 -14.74
CA ASP A 276 -22.66 3.56 -14.84
C ASP A 276 -23.18 4.75 -15.66
N MET A 277 -22.62 5.95 -15.44
CA MET A 277 -22.93 7.14 -16.22
C MET A 277 -22.56 6.97 -17.70
N GLU A 278 -21.39 6.44 -18.02
CA GLU A 278 -20.98 6.20 -19.41
C GLU A 278 -21.86 5.16 -20.13
N MET A 279 -22.39 4.18 -19.40
CA MET A 279 -23.22 3.12 -19.98
C MET A 279 -24.69 3.51 -20.13
N PHE A 280 -25.24 4.29 -19.20
CA PHE A 280 -26.69 4.54 -19.11
C PHE A 280 -27.08 6.04 -19.14
N GLY A 281 -26.12 6.95 -19.31
CA GLY A 281 -26.35 8.39 -19.27
C GLY A 281 -26.35 8.98 -17.85
N GLU A 282 -26.67 10.27 -17.73
CA GLU A 282 -26.58 11.01 -16.46
C GLU A 282 -27.50 10.43 -15.36
N ASP A 283 -28.64 9.86 -15.76
CA ASP A 283 -29.58 9.19 -14.86
C ASP A 283 -29.07 7.86 -14.27
N SER A 284 -27.82 7.44 -14.55
CA SER A 284 -27.03 6.37 -13.88
C SER A 284 -27.87 5.25 -13.22
N LYS A 285 -28.22 4.20 -13.96
CA LYS A 285 -29.25 3.21 -13.58
C LYS A 285 -29.10 2.61 -12.18
N TYR A 286 -27.86 2.37 -11.72
CA TYR A 286 -27.59 1.65 -10.47
C TYR A 286 -27.20 2.56 -9.30
N ALA A 287 -26.87 3.82 -9.55
CA ALA A 287 -26.52 4.77 -8.50
C ALA A 287 -27.72 5.09 -7.60
N GLN A 288 -27.56 4.95 -6.28
CA GLN A 288 -28.57 5.42 -5.31
C GLN A 288 -28.66 6.95 -5.36
N HIS A 289 -29.86 7.50 -5.11
CA HIS A 289 -30.10 8.96 -5.13
C HIS A 289 -29.10 9.73 -4.26
N SER A 290 -28.86 9.25 -3.02
CA SER A 290 -27.88 9.87 -2.13
C SER A 290 -26.47 9.94 -2.73
N ILE A 291 -26.01 8.89 -3.43
CA ILE A 291 -24.68 8.87 -4.04
C ILE A 291 -24.63 9.89 -5.18
N ARG A 292 -25.68 9.99 -6.00
CA ARG A 292 -25.76 10.98 -7.09
C ARG A 292 -25.66 12.40 -6.54
N ASP A 293 -26.47 12.72 -5.53
CA ASP A 293 -26.49 14.06 -4.92
C ASP A 293 -25.10 14.47 -4.39
N HIS A 294 -24.40 13.55 -3.71
CA HIS A 294 -23.05 13.81 -3.19
C HIS A 294 -22.00 13.92 -4.30
N MET A 295 -22.12 13.15 -5.37
CA MET A 295 -21.19 13.20 -6.50
C MET A 295 -21.37 14.50 -7.29
N GLU A 296 -22.61 14.95 -7.49
CA GLU A 296 -22.96 16.21 -8.14
C GLU A 296 -22.45 17.42 -7.34
N THR A 297 -22.71 17.46 -6.03
CA THR A 297 -22.18 18.53 -5.16
C THR A 297 -20.65 18.56 -5.09
N ALA A 298 -19.98 17.40 -5.13
CA ALA A 298 -18.52 17.33 -5.17
C ALA A 298 -17.93 17.81 -6.52
N THR A 299 -18.69 17.73 -7.60
CA THR A 299 -18.29 18.29 -8.91
C THR A 299 -18.48 19.79 -9.02
N ASP A 300 -19.50 20.36 -8.39
CA ASP A 300 -19.83 21.79 -8.53
C ASP A 300 -18.87 22.73 -7.77
N GLY A 301 -17.78 22.22 -7.21
CA GLY A 301 -16.71 23.02 -6.58
C GLY A 301 -17.11 23.72 -5.29
N SER A 302 -18.36 23.54 -4.81
CA SER A 302 -18.92 24.21 -3.63
C SER A 302 -18.24 23.84 -2.30
N ILE A 303 -17.42 22.79 -2.27
CA ILE A 303 -16.69 22.34 -1.07
C ILE A 303 -15.28 22.93 -0.98
N ILE A 304 -14.74 23.56 -2.04
CA ILE A 304 -13.34 24.03 -2.06
C ILE A 304 -13.22 25.53 -1.72
N PHE A 305 -14.31 26.31 -1.72
CA PHE A 305 -14.27 27.76 -1.43
C PHE A 305 -15.44 28.28 -0.60
N HIS A 306 -15.75 27.64 0.53
CA HIS A 306 -16.51 28.31 1.60
C HIS A 306 -16.05 27.89 2.99
#